data_AF-A0A940T8Y8-F1
#
_entry.id   AF-A0A940T8Y8-F1
#
_cell.length_a   1.000
_cell.length_b   1.000
_cell.length_c   1.000
_cell.angle_alpha   90.00
_cell.angle_beta   90.00
_cell.angle_gamma   90.00
#
_symmetry.space_group_name_H-M   'P 1'
#
loop_
_entity.id
_entity.type
_entity.pdbx_description
1 polymer ?
#
loop_
_entity_poly.entity_id
_entity_poly.type
_entity_poly.pdbx_seq_one_letter_code
_entity_poly.pdbx_strand_id
1 'polypeptide(L)'
;ALLWDNREVSLEVSGGWHDAGDYGRYVTAGACALAHILYGYILFPKAFENQNLNIPESGSSLPDILAECRYELDWLLKMQAEDGGVYHKATTAHHAPFVMPEDDIAQMYVLPVSSVATADFAAVCALASRVYRDFDGDYADRLIRAAEKSYEWLENNPECEVFMNPPGCETGGYGERFDNDNRFWAAAELYSVTGNEKYHADLESQLERGFPLAELGYASIGGLGALAYVTGGKGKAELSERFRKSFYDEAERLKAIADSCGYGAAMEDRDYCWGSNMVLLKHGMIFAIMDRLYSEKAYRRYAQAQADVLFGVNAMGISYVTGIGGYRCNYPHLRPAYADGIDECIPGMVSGGPNRTPADSEAKRIIKAGTPPMKCFADNVGCYSLNEITIYWNSPAVFLLAYLSL
;
A
#
# COMPACT_ATOMS: atom_id res chain seq x y z
N ALA A 1 13.40 -19.35 -6.69
CA ALA A 1 13.01 -18.66 -7.94
C ALA A 1 14.25 -18.39 -8.76
N LEU A 2 14.17 -18.38 -10.09
CA LEU A 2 15.33 -18.08 -10.94
C LEU A 2 15.45 -16.58 -11.18
N LEU A 3 16.65 -16.03 -11.15
CA LEU A 3 16.85 -14.64 -11.55
C LEU A 3 16.56 -14.49 -13.05
N TRP A 4 15.77 -13.49 -13.42
CA TRP A 4 15.32 -13.33 -14.81
C TRP A 4 16.48 -13.14 -15.79
N ASP A 5 17.42 -12.26 -15.45
CA ASP A 5 18.57 -11.90 -16.30
C ASP A 5 19.69 -12.94 -16.26
N ASN A 6 19.69 -13.83 -15.26
CA ASN A 6 20.66 -14.91 -15.14
C ASN A 6 19.99 -16.17 -14.55
N ARG A 7 19.50 -17.03 -15.43
CA ARG A 7 18.73 -18.23 -15.07
C ARG A 7 19.55 -19.33 -14.39
N GLU A 8 20.87 -19.18 -14.32
CA GLU A 8 21.74 -20.05 -13.53
C GLU A 8 21.73 -19.69 -12.03
N VAL A 9 21.23 -18.50 -11.68
CA VAL A 9 21.13 -18.03 -10.29
C VAL A 9 19.73 -18.34 -9.75
N SER A 10 19.69 -19.06 -8.63
CA SER A 10 18.47 -19.32 -7.87
C SER A 10 18.48 -18.53 -6.57
N LEU A 11 17.36 -17.88 -6.25
CA LEU A 11 17.14 -17.10 -5.04
C LEU A 11 16.01 -17.72 -4.20
N GLU A 12 16.20 -17.73 -2.89
CA GLU A 12 15.17 -18.11 -1.91
C GLU A 12 14.23 -16.92 -1.71
N VAL A 13 12.97 -17.08 -2.09
CA VAL A 13 11.96 -16.00 -2.04
C VAL A 13 10.61 -16.52 -1.51
N SER A 14 10.61 -17.52 -0.64
CA SER A 14 9.41 -17.95 0.09
C SER A 14 8.95 -16.91 1.12
N GLY A 15 7.69 -17.00 1.55
CA GLY A 15 7.08 -16.03 2.45
C GLY A 15 6.47 -14.84 1.71
N GLY A 16 6.04 -13.83 2.47
CA GLY A 16 5.39 -12.64 1.95
C GLY A 16 3.98 -12.89 1.42
N TRP A 17 3.29 -11.80 1.09
CA TRP A 17 1.89 -11.82 0.70
C TRP A 17 1.72 -11.89 -0.81
N HIS A 18 0.85 -12.78 -1.28
CA HIS A 18 0.31 -12.62 -2.64
C HIS A 18 -0.35 -11.23 -2.74
N ASP A 19 0.04 -10.46 -3.75
CA ASP A 19 -0.32 -9.05 -3.84
C ASP A 19 -1.81 -8.85 -4.04
N ALA A 20 -2.40 -9.63 -4.93
CA ALA A 20 -3.73 -9.36 -5.44
C ALA A 20 -4.53 -10.65 -5.68
N GLY A 21 -5.34 -10.65 -6.73
CA GLY A 21 -5.99 -11.86 -7.22
C GLY A 21 -5.02 -12.89 -7.77
N ASP A 22 -3.78 -12.51 -8.10
CA ASP A 22 -2.68 -13.36 -8.56
C ASP A 22 -1.72 -13.76 -7.42
N TYR A 23 -0.76 -14.62 -7.75
CA TYR A 23 0.23 -15.14 -6.79
C TYR A 23 1.58 -14.42 -6.85
N GLY A 24 1.66 -13.32 -7.60
CA GLY A 24 2.83 -12.46 -7.64
C GLY A 24 3.05 -11.73 -6.32
N ARG A 25 4.32 -11.42 -6.03
CA ARG A 25 4.74 -10.55 -4.92
C ARG A 25 5.55 -9.39 -5.48
N TYR A 26 5.20 -8.17 -5.09
CA TYR A 26 5.74 -6.94 -5.67
C TYR A 26 6.24 -6.03 -4.54
N VAL A 27 7.50 -5.60 -4.61
CA VAL A 27 8.16 -4.90 -3.51
C VAL A 27 7.49 -3.56 -3.19
N THR A 28 7.13 -2.79 -4.23
CA THR A 28 6.52 -1.46 -4.07
C THR A 28 5.12 -1.55 -3.45
N ALA A 29 4.32 -2.54 -3.87
CA ALA A 29 3.02 -2.84 -3.29
C ALA A 29 3.11 -3.27 -1.82
N GLY A 30 4.03 -4.20 -1.51
CA GLY A 30 4.30 -4.66 -0.15
C GLY A 30 4.77 -3.54 0.78
N ALA A 31 5.69 -2.69 0.30
CA ALA A 31 6.20 -1.54 1.04
C ALA A 31 5.10 -0.50 1.34
N CYS A 32 4.24 -0.18 0.37
CA CYS A 32 3.10 0.70 0.57
C CYS A 32 2.12 0.11 1.62
N ALA A 33 1.80 -1.18 1.50
CA ALA A 33 0.90 -1.85 2.43
C ALA A 33 1.43 -1.87 3.87
N LEU A 34 2.70 -2.22 4.03
CA LEU A 34 3.41 -2.16 5.31
C LEU A 34 3.41 -0.74 5.88
N ALA A 35 3.68 0.29 5.06
CA ALA A 35 3.70 1.67 5.51
C ALA A 35 2.36 2.09 6.13
N HIS A 36 1.24 1.82 5.45
CA HIS A 36 -0.08 2.14 5.99
C HIS A 36 -0.35 1.44 7.33
N ILE A 37 -0.03 0.15 7.44
CA ILE A 37 -0.28 -0.61 8.67
C ILE A 37 0.61 -0.11 9.81
N LEU A 38 1.91 0.09 9.56
CA LEU A 38 2.88 0.57 10.55
C LEU A 38 2.56 2.00 11.00
N TYR A 39 2.15 2.88 10.10
CA TYR A 39 1.67 4.22 10.48
C TYR A 39 0.36 4.16 11.27
N GLY A 40 -0.55 3.24 10.93
CA GLY A 40 -1.75 2.99 11.72
C GLY A 40 -1.40 2.60 13.14
N TYR A 41 -0.45 1.68 13.31
CA TYR A 41 0.07 1.28 14.62
C TYR A 41 0.72 2.44 15.39
N ILE A 42 1.56 3.24 14.75
CA ILE A 42 2.23 4.38 15.39
C ILE A 42 1.23 5.45 15.85
N LEU A 43 0.24 5.77 15.02
CA LEU A 43 -0.69 6.86 15.29
C LEU A 43 -1.84 6.43 16.22
N PHE A 44 -2.25 5.15 16.15
CA PHE A 44 -3.41 4.60 16.84
C PHE A 44 -3.10 3.26 17.55
N PRO A 45 -2.06 3.18 18.40
CA PRO A 45 -1.58 1.91 18.97
C PRO A 45 -2.65 1.17 19.80
N LYS A 46 -3.55 1.92 20.46
CA LYS A 46 -4.64 1.37 21.27
C LYS A 46 -5.61 0.47 20.49
N ALA A 47 -5.73 0.68 19.18
CA ALA A 47 -6.57 -0.16 18.33
C ALA A 47 -6.03 -1.61 18.22
N PHE A 48 -4.76 -1.82 18.55
CA PHE A 48 -4.06 -3.10 18.36
C PHE A 48 -3.71 -3.80 19.69
N GLU A 49 -3.91 -3.18 20.85
CA GLU A 49 -3.47 -3.70 22.17
C GLU A 49 -4.13 -5.04 22.57
N ASN A 50 -5.34 -5.32 22.09
CA ASN A 50 -6.10 -6.54 22.43
C ASN A 50 -6.55 -7.33 21.20
N GLN A 51 -5.85 -7.14 20.08
CA GLN A 51 -6.16 -7.86 18.85
C GLN A 51 -5.70 -9.32 18.97
N ASN A 52 -6.55 -10.24 18.51
CA ASN A 52 -6.18 -11.62 18.26
C ASN A 52 -6.61 -11.94 16.82
N LEU A 53 -5.65 -11.99 15.91
CA LEU A 53 -5.87 -12.29 14.50
C LEU A 53 -6.01 -13.79 14.23
N ASN A 54 -5.82 -14.63 15.26
CA ASN A 54 -5.79 -16.09 15.14
C ASN A 54 -4.76 -16.56 14.09
N ILE A 55 -3.56 -15.98 14.16
CA ILE A 55 -2.40 -16.33 13.35
C ILE A 55 -1.43 -17.23 14.16
N PRO A 56 -0.47 -17.92 13.53
CA PRO A 56 0.48 -18.77 14.25
C PRO A 56 1.24 -18.08 15.39
N GLU A 57 1.46 -16.77 15.27
CA GLU A 57 2.17 -15.91 16.23
C GLU A 57 1.28 -15.34 17.34
N SER A 58 -0.04 -15.57 17.28
CA SER A 58 -1.00 -15.05 18.27
C SER A 58 -0.65 -15.52 19.69
N GLY A 59 -0.67 -14.57 20.64
CA GLY A 59 -0.30 -14.81 22.04
C GLY A 59 1.19 -14.69 22.34
N SER A 60 2.01 -14.29 21.35
CA SER A 60 3.39 -13.85 21.59
C SER A 60 3.46 -12.47 22.25
N SER A 61 4.66 -11.99 22.57
CA SER A 61 4.89 -10.63 23.07
C SER A 61 4.81 -9.56 21.98
N LEU A 62 4.81 -9.96 20.70
CA LEU A 62 4.67 -9.06 19.56
C LEU A 62 3.17 -8.96 19.23
N PRO A 63 2.59 -7.74 19.13
CA PRO A 63 1.21 -7.58 18.67
C PRO A 63 0.97 -8.29 17.35
N ASP A 64 -0.16 -9.00 17.22
CA ASP A 64 -0.46 -9.82 16.04
C ASP A 64 -0.32 -9.05 14.72
N ILE A 65 -0.74 -7.78 14.66
CA ILE A 65 -0.56 -6.96 13.46
C ILE A 65 0.91 -6.74 13.08
N LEU A 66 1.79 -6.62 14.07
CA LEU A 66 3.22 -6.51 13.82
C LEU A 66 3.80 -7.89 13.44
N ALA A 67 3.31 -8.98 14.03
CA ALA A 67 3.70 -10.31 13.56
C ALA A 67 3.34 -10.52 12.07
N GLU A 68 2.15 -10.10 11.65
CA GLU A 68 1.74 -10.12 10.24
C GLU A 68 2.65 -9.23 9.37
N CYS A 69 2.97 -8.00 9.80
CA CYS A 69 3.94 -7.15 9.08
C CYS A 69 5.33 -7.78 8.97
N ARG A 70 5.78 -8.53 9.98
CA ARG A 70 7.07 -9.22 9.96
C ARG A 70 7.13 -10.25 8.84
N TYR A 71 6.03 -10.94 8.56
CA TYR A 71 5.96 -11.94 7.48
C TYR A 71 6.29 -11.34 6.10
N GLU A 72 5.80 -10.13 5.81
CA GLU A 72 6.15 -9.42 4.58
C GLU A 72 7.54 -8.77 4.62
N LEU A 73 7.93 -8.17 5.74
CA LEU A 73 9.27 -7.59 5.90
C LEU A 73 10.37 -8.64 5.72
N ASP A 74 10.14 -9.87 6.20
CA ASP A 74 11.06 -10.99 6.03
C ASP A 74 11.18 -11.42 4.56
N TRP A 75 10.10 -11.30 3.78
CA TRP A 75 10.16 -11.51 2.33
C TRP A 75 10.89 -10.37 1.63
N LEU A 76 10.58 -9.11 1.96
CA LEU A 76 11.27 -7.93 1.42
C LEU A 76 12.79 -8.01 1.66
N LEU A 77 13.24 -8.44 2.85
CA LEU A 77 14.66 -8.60 3.16
C LEU A 77 15.38 -9.62 2.26
N LYS A 78 14.66 -10.59 1.67
CA LYS A 78 15.20 -11.55 0.70
C LYS A 78 15.31 -10.96 -0.71
N MET A 79 14.60 -9.87 -0.98
CA MET A 79 14.58 -9.18 -2.27
C MET A 79 15.73 -8.17 -2.43
N GLN A 80 16.48 -7.88 -1.36
CA GLN A 80 17.69 -7.06 -1.43
C GLN A 80 18.86 -7.86 -2.02
N ALA A 81 19.44 -7.36 -3.12
CA ALA A 81 20.65 -7.88 -3.74
C ALA A 81 21.91 -7.58 -2.91
N GLU A 82 23.02 -8.21 -3.26
CA GLU A 82 24.28 -8.08 -2.52
C GLU A 82 24.84 -6.65 -2.52
N ASP A 83 24.57 -5.86 -3.55
CA ASP A 83 25.02 -4.46 -3.68
C ASP A 83 24.06 -3.45 -3.02
N GLY A 84 22.93 -3.90 -2.47
CA GLY A 84 21.91 -3.04 -1.86
C GLY A 84 20.73 -2.69 -2.78
N GLY A 85 20.83 -2.94 -4.09
CA GLY A 85 19.70 -2.81 -5.00
C GLY A 85 18.59 -3.80 -4.64
N VAL A 86 17.34 -3.49 -4.94
CA VAL A 86 16.19 -4.35 -4.60
C VAL A 86 15.47 -4.80 -5.86
N TYR A 87 15.32 -6.13 -5.99
CA TYR A 87 14.59 -6.77 -7.08
C TYR A 87 13.14 -6.31 -7.07
N HIS A 88 12.59 -5.97 -8.24
CA HIS A 88 11.29 -5.29 -8.31
C HIS A 88 10.11 -6.17 -7.87
N LYS A 89 10.13 -7.46 -8.24
CA LYS A 89 9.06 -8.42 -7.96
C LYS A 89 9.52 -9.86 -8.08
N ALA A 90 8.76 -10.78 -7.49
CA ALA A 90 8.89 -12.22 -7.68
C ALA A 90 7.55 -12.79 -8.21
N THR A 91 7.55 -13.23 -9.46
CA THR A 91 6.35 -13.74 -10.14
C THR A 91 6.68 -14.89 -11.09
N THR A 92 5.68 -15.67 -11.48
CA THR A 92 5.75 -16.47 -12.71
C THR A 92 5.83 -15.54 -13.94
N ALA A 93 6.16 -16.07 -15.12
CA ALA A 93 6.23 -15.26 -16.35
C ALA A 93 4.84 -14.77 -16.83
N HIS A 94 3.80 -15.55 -16.58
CA HIS A 94 2.42 -15.24 -16.92
C HIS A 94 1.52 -15.54 -15.72
N HIS A 95 0.43 -14.79 -15.61
CA HIS A 95 -0.57 -15.03 -14.58
C HIS A 95 -1.07 -16.48 -14.58
N ALA A 96 -1.14 -17.08 -13.39
CA ALA A 96 -1.70 -18.42 -13.22
C ALA A 96 -3.16 -18.47 -13.68
N PRO A 97 -3.66 -19.64 -14.13
CA PRO A 97 -5.09 -19.87 -14.25
C PRO A 97 -5.79 -19.73 -12.89
N PHE A 98 -7.11 -19.79 -12.88
CA PHE A 98 -7.91 -19.84 -11.66
C PHE A 98 -7.82 -21.22 -11.00
N VAL A 99 -6.69 -21.46 -10.34
CA VAL A 99 -6.34 -22.69 -9.60
C VAL A 99 -5.88 -22.32 -8.20
N MET A 100 -5.87 -23.29 -7.28
CA MET A 100 -5.33 -23.11 -5.92
C MET A 100 -3.82 -22.80 -5.95
N PRO A 101 -3.26 -22.10 -4.95
CA PRO A 101 -1.86 -21.67 -4.99
C PRO A 101 -0.87 -22.85 -5.04
N GLU A 102 -1.19 -23.99 -4.42
CA GLU A 102 -0.38 -25.21 -4.50
C GLU A 102 -0.33 -25.85 -5.90
N ASP A 103 -1.29 -25.50 -6.77
CA ASP A 103 -1.37 -25.99 -8.15
C ASP A 103 -0.69 -25.03 -9.16
N ASP A 104 -0.28 -23.82 -8.74
CA ASP A 104 0.57 -22.95 -9.55
C ASP A 104 2.03 -23.41 -9.50
N ILE A 105 2.32 -24.45 -10.28
CA ILE A 105 3.64 -25.07 -10.37
C ILE A 105 4.57 -24.41 -11.41
N ALA A 106 4.19 -23.25 -11.97
CA ALA A 106 4.99 -22.57 -12.97
C ALA A 106 6.30 -22.04 -12.36
N GLN A 107 7.33 -21.88 -13.20
CA GLN A 107 8.62 -21.37 -12.74
C GLN A 107 8.47 -19.94 -12.22
N MET A 108 8.74 -19.76 -10.92
CA MET A 108 8.86 -18.44 -10.30
C MET A 108 10.17 -17.78 -10.69
N TYR A 109 10.12 -16.51 -11.07
CA TYR A 109 11.26 -15.67 -11.40
C TYR A 109 11.38 -14.51 -10.43
N VAL A 110 12.62 -14.07 -10.19
CA VAL A 110 12.92 -12.77 -9.57
C VAL A 110 13.27 -11.80 -10.68
N LEU A 111 12.57 -10.67 -10.73
CA LEU A 111 12.68 -9.69 -11.80
C LEU A 111 13.73 -8.62 -11.45
N PRO A 112 14.27 -7.91 -12.46
CA PRO A 112 15.41 -7.00 -12.27
C PRO A 112 15.24 -5.96 -11.16
N VAL A 113 16.37 -5.47 -10.65
CA VAL A 113 16.42 -4.37 -9.68
C VAL A 113 15.80 -3.11 -10.27
N SER A 114 15.18 -2.28 -9.43
CA SER A 114 14.70 -0.95 -9.81
C SER A 114 14.93 0.07 -8.70
N SER A 115 15.06 1.33 -9.10
CA SER A 115 15.24 2.45 -8.16
C SER A 115 14.04 2.61 -7.22
N VAL A 116 12.82 2.53 -7.74
CA VAL A 116 11.58 2.63 -6.95
C VAL A 116 11.46 1.53 -5.89
N ALA A 117 11.69 0.27 -6.25
CA ALA A 117 11.67 -0.83 -5.29
C ALA A 117 12.76 -0.68 -4.22
N THR A 118 13.93 -0.16 -4.61
CA THR A 118 15.05 0.06 -3.68
C THR A 118 14.75 1.19 -2.69
N ALA A 119 14.14 2.29 -3.15
CA ALA A 119 13.73 3.40 -2.32
C ALA A 119 12.58 3.03 -1.37
N ASP A 120 11.54 2.37 -1.87
CA ASP A 120 10.41 1.93 -1.05
C ASP A 120 10.83 0.92 0.01
N PHE A 121 11.70 -0.03 -0.36
CA PHE A 121 12.31 -0.96 0.59
C PHE A 121 13.11 -0.25 1.67
N ALA A 122 13.96 0.72 1.30
CA ALA A 122 14.76 1.47 2.26
C ALA A 122 13.86 2.25 3.23
N ALA A 123 12.83 2.90 2.70
CA ALA A 123 11.87 3.66 3.50
C ALA A 123 11.12 2.77 4.50
N VAL A 124 10.53 1.66 4.03
CA VAL A 124 9.73 0.79 4.89
C VAL A 124 10.58 0.01 5.89
N CYS A 125 11.81 -0.37 5.55
CA CYS A 125 12.73 -0.98 6.51
C CYS A 125 13.15 0.02 7.60
N ALA A 126 13.43 1.28 7.25
CA ALA A 126 13.70 2.31 8.24
C ALA A 126 12.47 2.56 9.14
N LEU A 127 11.28 2.71 8.56
CA LEU A 127 10.01 2.84 9.31
C LEU A 127 9.79 1.66 10.27
N ALA A 128 9.95 0.44 9.78
CA ALA A 128 9.80 -0.76 10.58
C ALA A 128 10.86 -0.82 11.71
N SER A 129 12.12 -0.46 11.44
CA SER A 129 13.17 -0.46 12.46
C SER A 129 12.83 0.41 13.68
N ARG A 130 12.11 1.53 13.47
CA ARG A 130 11.58 2.37 14.54
C ARG A 130 10.54 1.64 15.39
N VAL A 131 9.61 0.93 14.75
CA VAL A 131 8.52 0.21 15.43
C VAL A 131 9.04 -1.02 16.16
N TYR A 132 9.89 -1.83 15.53
CA TYR A 132 10.38 -3.09 16.11
C TYR A 132 11.43 -2.88 17.20
N ARG A 133 12.01 -1.68 17.33
CA ARG A 133 13.02 -1.39 18.35
C ARG A 133 12.56 -1.77 19.77
N ASP A 134 11.27 -1.58 20.06
CA ASP A 134 10.68 -1.84 21.38
C ASP A 134 10.34 -3.32 21.62
N PHE A 135 10.37 -4.17 20.58
CA PHE A 135 9.98 -5.58 20.64
C PHE A 135 11.13 -6.55 20.34
N ASP A 136 12.01 -6.17 19.42
CA ASP A 136 13.05 -7.02 18.86
C ASP A 136 14.21 -6.15 18.34
N GLY A 137 15.17 -5.87 19.22
CA GLY A 137 16.28 -4.97 18.93
C GLY A 137 17.20 -5.46 17.80
N ASP A 138 17.43 -6.76 17.72
CA ASP A 138 18.29 -7.38 16.69
C ASP A 138 17.61 -7.30 15.31
N TYR A 139 16.30 -7.53 15.26
CA TYR A 139 15.53 -7.37 14.03
C TYR A 139 15.48 -5.91 13.58
N ALA A 140 15.24 -4.98 14.50
CA ALA A 140 15.30 -3.54 14.21
C ALA A 140 16.67 -3.12 13.66
N ASP A 141 17.75 -3.65 14.23
CA ASP A 141 19.12 -3.43 13.75
C ASP A 141 19.36 -4.00 12.35
N ARG A 142 18.79 -5.17 12.05
CA ARG A 142 18.86 -5.76 10.71
C ARG A 142 18.13 -4.88 9.68
N LEU A 143 16.94 -4.40 10.03
CA LEU A 143 16.13 -3.55 9.16
C LEU A 143 16.81 -2.22 8.85
N ILE A 144 17.35 -1.52 9.85
CA ILE A 144 18.02 -0.23 9.61
C ILE A 144 19.29 -0.39 8.77
N ARG A 145 20.10 -1.44 9.01
CA ARG A 145 21.26 -1.74 8.16
C ARG A 145 20.87 -2.05 6.71
N ALA A 146 19.77 -2.78 6.51
CA ALA A 146 19.27 -3.05 5.18
C ALA A 146 18.81 -1.75 4.49
N ALA A 147 18.11 -0.88 5.21
CA ALA A 147 17.69 0.43 4.69
C ALA A 147 18.87 1.32 4.29
N GLU A 148 19.89 1.45 5.15
CA GLU A 148 21.09 2.23 4.87
C GLU A 148 21.85 1.71 3.65
N LYS A 149 21.96 0.38 3.50
CA LYS A 149 22.61 -0.26 2.35
C LYS A 149 21.86 -0.02 1.05
N SER A 150 20.52 -0.13 1.05
CA SER A 150 19.72 0.19 -0.13
C SER A 150 19.77 1.68 -0.48
N TYR A 151 19.87 2.54 0.52
CA TYR A 151 20.05 3.96 0.26
C TYR A 151 21.42 4.28 -0.33
N GLU A 152 22.49 3.63 0.14
CA GLU A 152 23.82 3.75 -0.49
C GLU A 152 23.78 3.31 -1.97
N TRP A 153 23.01 2.27 -2.31
CA TRP A 153 22.79 1.90 -3.71
C TRP A 153 22.12 3.02 -4.51
N LEU A 154 21.11 3.69 -3.95
CA LEU A 154 20.44 4.83 -4.59
C LEU A 154 21.39 6.00 -4.84
N GLU A 155 22.33 6.26 -3.94
CA GLU A 155 23.33 7.31 -4.12
C GLU A 155 24.34 6.99 -5.23
N ASN A 156 24.71 5.71 -5.34
CA ASN A 156 25.59 5.24 -6.39
C ASN A 156 24.88 5.10 -7.75
N ASN A 157 23.55 5.11 -7.76
CA ASN A 157 22.70 5.06 -8.96
C ASN A 157 21.73 6.26 -8.97
N PRO A 158 22.22 7.48 -9.24
CA PRO A 158 21.44 8.72 -9.10
C PRO A 158 20.34 8.88 -10.15
N GLU A 159 20.46 8.19 -11.28
CA GLU A 159 19.43 8.17 -12.32
C GLU A 159 18.31 7.19 -11.93
N CYS A 160 17.09 7.48 -12.38
CA CYS A 160 15.94 6.61 -12.14
C CYS A 160 16.09 5.32 -12.98
N GLU A 161 16.45 4.22 -12.34
CA GLU A 161 16.39 2.87 -12.91
C GLU A 161 14.93 2.42 -13.00
N VAL A 162 14.28 2.76 -14.13
CA VAL A 162 12.87 2.49 -14.41
C VAL A 162 12.65 0.99 -14.63
N PHE A 163 11.72 0.41 -13.88
CA PHE A 163 11.28 -0.95 -14.12
C PHE A 163 10.36 -1.02 -15.34
N MET A 164 10.67 -1.94 -16.25
CA MET A 164 9.78 -2.38 -17.33
C MET A 164 9.78 -3.90 -17.35
N ASN A 165 8.63 -4.50 -17.60
CA ASN A 165 8.57 -5.95 -17.77
C ASN A 165 9.53 -6.38 -18.89
N PRO A 166 10.43 -7.34 -18.62
CA PRO A 166 11.27 -7.87 -19.68
C PRO A 166 10.42 -8.66 -20.69
N PRO A 167 10.88 -8.82 -21.95
CA PRO A 167 10.15 -9.55 -22.97
C PRO A 167 9.75 -10.96 -22.51
N GLY A 168 8.45 -11.26 -22.56
CA GLY A 168 7.89 -12.54 -22.13
C GLY A 168 7.39 -12.58 -20.68
N CYS A 169 7.53 -11.49 -19.92
CA CYS A 169 6.86 -11.33 -18.63
C CYS A 169 5.59 -10.46 -18.79
N GLU A 170 4.44 -10.99 -18.37
CA GLU A 170 3.13 -10.36 -18.55
C GLU A 170 2.39 -10.08 -17.24
N THR A 171 3.03 -10.31 -16.09
CA THR A 171 2.47 -9.99 -14.76
C THR A 171 2.52 -8.50 -14.45
N GLY A 172 1.88 -8.05 -13.36
CA GLY A 172 1.72 -6.63 -13.01
C GLY A 172 3.00 -5.80 -13.10
N GLY A 173 2.95 -4.64 -13.77
CA GLY A 173 4.14 -3.87 -14.09
C GLY A 173 4.74 -3.12 -12.90
N TYR A 174 3.92 -2.39 -12.14
CA TYR A 174 4.31 -1.55 -10.99
C TYR A 174 5.53 -0.61 -11.20
N GLY A 175 5.92 -0.34 -12.44
CA GLY A 175 7.01 0.57 -12.78
C GLY A 175 6.56 2.03 -12.82
N GLU A 176 7.43 2.93 -12.36
CA GLU A 176 7.23 4.37 -12.41
C GLU A 176 8.33 5.04 -13.24
N ARG A 177 8.01 6.18 -13.86
CA ARG A 177 8.97 6.93 -14.69
C ARG A 177 9.95 7.79 -13.89
N PHE A 178 9.63 8.04 -12.63
CA PHE A 178 10.39 8.88 -11.72
C PHE A 178 10.38 8.24 -10.34
N ASP A 179 11.41 8.50 -9.54
CA ASP A 179 11.63 7.93 -8.22
C ASP A 179 11.87 9.01 -7.13
N ASN A 180 11.59 10.28 -7.45
CA ASN A 180 11.92 11.41 -6.58
C ASN A 180 11.17 11.37 -5.24
N ASP A 181 9.89 11.02 -5.25
CA ASP A 181 9.08 10.93 -4.04
C ASP A 181 9.35 9.64 -3.26
N ASN A 182 9.73 8.54 -3.92
CA ASN A 182 10.24 7.33 -3.26
C ASN A 182 11.57 7.61 -2.55
N ARG A 183 12.53 8.27 -3.23
CA ARG A 183 13.82 8.69 -2.62
C ARG A 183 13.60 9.66 -1.47
N PHE A 184 12.67 10.60 -1.63
CA PHE A 184 12.28 11.52 -0.56
C PHE A 184 11.73 10.77 0.65
N TRP A 185 10.85 9.79 0.45
CA TRP A 185 10.33 8.96 1.53
C TRP A 185 11.44 8.18 2.24
N ALA A 186 12.33 7.51 1.48
CA ALA A 186 13.47 6.79 2.04
C ALA A 186 14.37 7.68 2.90
N ALA A 187 14.73 8.86 2.37
CA ALA A 187 15.55 9.84 3.07
C ALA A 187 14.84 10.38 4.33
N ALA A 188 13.54 10.65 4.27
CA ALA A 188 12.77 11.12 5.42
C ALA A 188 12.67 10.07 6.54
N GLU A 189 12.46 8.79 6.20
CA GLU A 189 12.42 7.71 7.19
C GLU A 189 13.80 7.46 7.82
N LEU A 190 14.86 7.41 7.00
CA LEU A 190 16.24 7.27 7.49
C LEU A 190 16.65 8.46 8.37
N TYR A 191 16.28 9.69 8.00
CA TYR A 191 16.48 10.86 8.85
C TYR A 191 15.73 10.72 10.18
N SER A 192 14.48 10.26 10.15
CA SER A 192 13.69 10.06 11.37
C SER A 192 14.35 9.09 12.35
N VAL A 193 14.96 8.02 11.85
CA VAL A 193 15.60 6.98 12.69
C VAL A 193 17.00 7.39 13.12
N THR A 194 17.81 7.93 12.22
CA THR A 194 19.25 8.16 12.45
C THR A 194 19.57 9.57 12.93
N GLY A 195 18.82 10.58 12.46
CA GLY A 195 19.18 12.00 12.65
C GLY A 195 20.41 12.43 11.84
N ASN A 196 20.85 11.62 10.88
CA ASN A 196 21.99 11.96 10.04
C ASN A 196 21.60 13.06 9.04
N GLU A 197 22.24 14.22 9.14
CA GLU A 197 21.94 15.40 8.30
C GLU A 197 22.19 15.17 6.81
N LYS A 198 22.92 14.12 6.42
CA LYS A 198 23.02 13.69 5.01
C LYS A 198 21.65 13.39 4.41
N TYR A 199 20.84 12.58 5.09
CA TYR A 199 19.48 12.26 4.62
C TYR A 199 18.57 13.49 4.64
N HIS A 200 18.82 14.43 5.55
CA HIS A 200 18.10 15.70 5.58
C HIS A 200 18.43 16.57 4.35
N ALA A 201 19.70 16.65 3.97
CA ALA A 201 20.10 17.36 2.75
C ALA A 201 19.52 16.70 1.49
N ASP A 202 19.53 15.37 1.43
CA ASP A 202 19.01 14.64 0.28
C ASP A 202 17.49 14.79 0.12
N LEU A 203 16.72 14.70 1.21
CA LEU A 203 15.27 14.91 1.13
C LEU A 203 14.94 16.35 0.71
N GLU A 204 15.73 17.35 1.13
CA GLU A 204 15.58 18.74 0.66
C GLU A 204 15.85 18.85 -0.84
N SER A 205 16.89 18.17 -1.35
CA SER A 205 17.17 18.11 -2.78
C SER A 205 16.05 17.46 -3.59
N GLN A 206 15.43 16.37 -3.08
CA GLN A 206 14.29 15.78 -3.77
C GLN A 206 13.09 16.72 -3.83
N LEU A 207 12.81 17.50 -2.77
CA LEU A 207 11.70 18.46 -2.76
C LEU A 207 11.79 19.52 -3.87
N GLU A 208 13.00 19.87 -4.32
CA GLU A 208 13.21 20.81 -5.44
C GLU A 208 12.71 20.24 -6.78
N ARG A 209 12.61 18.92 -6.91
CA ARG A 209 12.12 18.23 -8.12
C ARG A 209 10.59 18.29 -8.27
N GLY A 210 9.87 18.51 -7.16
CA GLY A 210 8.43 18.76 -7.13
C GLY A 210 7.54 17.51 -7.29
N PHE A 211 6.70 17.27 -6.28
CA PHE A 211 5.71 16.18 -6.26
C PHE A 211 4.65 16.47 -5.17
N PRO A 212 3.49 15.80 -5.19
CA PRO A 212 2.47 15.95 -4.15
C PRO A 212 2.96 15.48 -2.77
N LEU A 213 2.72 16.28 -1.73
CA LEU A 213 3.16 16.03 -0.35
C LEU A 213 2.04 15.49 0.57
N ALA A 214 0.89 15.17 -0.01
CA ALA A 214 -0.27 14.60 0.70
C ALA A 214 -0.80 13.34 0.00
N GLU A 215 -0.02 12.72 -0.90
CA GLU A 215 -0.38 11.47 -1.57
C GLU A 215 0.18 10.26 -0.81
N LEU A 216 -0.71 9.30 -0.53
CA LEU A 216 -0.42 8.08 0.25
C LEU A 216 -0.61 6.82 -0.60
N GLY A 217 -0.29 6.90 -1.90
CA GLY A 217 -0.48 5.82 -2.89
C GLY A 217 0.67 4.82 -2.92
N TYR A 218 0.63 3.90 -3.88
CA TYR A 218 1.75 3.00 -4.20
C TYR A 218 2.69 3.57 -5.30
N ALA A 219 2.21 4.53 -6.09
CA ALA A 219 2.96 5.19 -7.18
C ALA A 219 2.98 6.73 -7.05
N SER A 220 2.56 7.23 -5.88
CA SER A 220 2.61 8.64 -5.50
C SER A 220 2.66 8.64 -3.99
N ILE A 221 3.87 8.72 -3.46
CA ILE A 221 4.24 8.31 -2.11
C ILE A 221 4.76 9.49 -1.27
N GLY A 222 4.89 10.68 -1.87
CA GLY A 222 5.43 11.87 -1.19
C GLY A 222 4.75 12.22 0.15
N GLY A 223 3.48 11.87 0.33
CA GLY A 223 2.79 12.01 1.62
C GLY A 223 3.34 11.10 2.72
N LEU A 224 3.81 9.90 2.41
CA LEU A 224 4.46 9.02 3.41
C LEU A 224 5.78 9.62 3.90
N GLY A 225 6.58 10.23 3.02
CA GLY A 225 7.78 10.98 3.42
C GLY A 225 7.48 12.21 4.28
N ALA A 226 6.43 12.96 3.92
CA ALA A 226 5.97 14.10 4.71
C ALA A 226 5.49 13.65 6.10
N LEU A 227 4.76 12.54 6.17
CA LEU A 227 4.28 11.94 7.42
C LEU A 227 5.45 11.44 8.29
N ALA A 228 6.45 10.79 7.69
CA ALA A 228 7.68 10.36 8.37
C ALA A 228 8.38 11.52 9.06
N TYR A 229 8.55 12.63 8.33
CA TYR A 229 9.22 13.82 8.85
C TYR A 229 8.45 14.48 10.00
N VAL A 230 7.12 14.53 9.91
CA VAL A 230 6.26 15.15 10.92
C VAL A 230 6.11 14.29 12.18
N THR A 231 6.14 12.97 12.03
CA THR A 231 5.92 12.02 13.15
C THR A 231 7.21 11.47 13.75
N GLY A 232 8.33 11.58 13.04
CA GLY A 232 9.63 11.04 13.42
C GLY A 232 10.38 11.76 14.55
N GLY A 233 9.85 12.88 15.05
CA GLY A 233 10.40 13.61 16.21
C GLY A 233 11.69 14.40 15.98
N LYS A 234 12.33 14.26 14.80
CA LYS A 234 13.58 14.96 14.44
C LYS A 234 13.40 16.07 13.41
N GLY A 235 12.19 16.27 12.90
CA GLY A 235 11.92 17.28 11.88
C GLY A 235 12.20 18.71 12.34
N LYS A 236 12.83 19.50 11.46
CA LYS A 236 13.02 20.95 11.64
C LYS A 236 11.67 21.68 11.49
N ALA A 237 11.41 22.62 12.40
CA ALA A 237 10.10 23.25 12.59
C ALA A 237 9.48 23.84 11.31
N GLU A 238 10.26 24.58 10.51
CA GLU A 238 9.77 25.22 9.27
C GLU A 238 9.27 24.18 8.26
N LEU A 239 10.06 23.13 8.00
CA LEU A 239 9.68 22.10 7.05
C LEU A 239 8.56 21.21 7.59
N SER A 240 8.53 20.94 8.90
CA SER A 240 7.41 20.24 9.54
C SER A 240 6.10 21.02 9.38
N GLU A 241 6.12 22.34 9.52
CA GLU A 241 4.92 23.17 9.31
C GLU A 241 4.47 23.16 7.84
N ARG A 242 5.42 23.21 6.89
CA ARG A 242 5.10 23.07 5.46
C ARG A 242 4.35 21.76 5.17
N PHE A 243 4.83 20.63 5.70
CA PHE A 243 4.20 19.33 5.50
C PHE A 243 2.84 19.21 6.19
N ARG A 244 2.72 19.71 7.43
CA ARG A 244 1.43 19.78 8.13
C ARG A 244 0.42 20.61 7.33
N LYS A 245 0.85 21.75 6.77
CA LYS A 245 0.02 22.59 5.91
C LYS A 245 -0.42 21.86 4.63
N SER A 246 0.45 21.06 4.00
CA SER A 246 0.06 20.26 2.83
C SER A 246 -1.08 19.27 3.14
N PHE A 247 -1.03 18.60 4.29
CA PHE A 247 -2.14 17.75 4.76
C PHE A 247 -3.39 18.56 5.08
N TYR A 248 -3.25 19.73 5.71
CA TYR A 248 -4.37 20.62 6.02
C TYR A 248 -5.09 21.10 4.77
N ASP A 249 -4.33 21.61 3.78
CA ASP A 249 -4.89 22.12 2.53
C ASP A 249 -5.64 21.01 1.77
N GLU A 250 -5.08 19.79 1.77
CA GLU A 250 -5.73 18.64 1.14
C GLU A 250 -6.99 18.20 1.89
N ALA A 251 -6.97 18.17 3.23
CA ALA A 251 -8.15 17.85 4.02
C ALA A 251 -9.29 18.85 3.82
N GLU A 252 -9.00 20.15 3.75
CA GLU A 252 -10.02 21.17 3.49
C GLU A 252 -10.60 21.05 2.06
N ARG A 253 -9.76 20.70 1.07
CA ARG A 253 -10.22 20.39 -0.30
C ARG A 253 -11.15 19.17 -0.30
N LEU A 254 -10.74 18.06 0.31
CA LEU A 254 -11.51 16.82 0.39
C LEU A 254 -12.83 16.99 1.14
N LYS A 255 -12.83 17.80 2.20
CA LYS A 255 -14.03 18.18 2.95
C LYS A 255 -15.04 18.91 2.08
N ALA A 256 -14.61 19.88 1.27
CA ALA A 256 -15.51 20.58 0.35
C ALA A 256 -16.13 19.62 -0.68
N ILE A 257 -15.38 18.62 -1.14
CA ILE A 257 -15.90 17.56 -2.04
C ILE A 257 -16.93 16.70 -1.31
N ALA A 258 -16.61 16.22 -0.10
CA ALA A 258 -17.51 15.40 0.70
C ALA A 258 -18.83 16.12 1.02
N ASP A 259 -18.77 17.41 1.38
CA ASP A 259 -19.94 18.25 1.67
C ASP A 259 -20.86 18.42 0.44
N SER A 260 -20.32 18.25 -0.77
CA SER A 260 -21.08 18.30 -2.03
C SER A 260 -21.66 16.93 -2.46
N CYS A 261 -21.27 15.85 -1.78
CA CYS A 261 -21.69 14.49 -2.12
C CYS A 261 -22.80 14.01 -1.19
N GLY A 262 -23.93 13.57 -1.75
CA GLY A 262 -25.05 13.04 -0.95
C GLY A 262 -24.73 11.78 -0.14
N TYR A 263 -23.63 11.08 -0.48
CA TYR A 263 -23.12 9.92 0.27
C TYR A 263 -21.95 10.29 1.22
N GLY A 264 -21.48 11.54 1.21
CA GLY A 264 -20.32 11.97 1.99
C GLY A 264 -18.96 11.51 1.46
N ALA A 265 -18.92 10.89 0.26
CA ALA A 265 -17.67 10.47 -0.37
C ALA A 265 -16.84 11.69 -0.78
N ALA A 266 -15.59 11.76 -0.32
CA ALA A 266 -14.62 12.76 -0.72
C ALA A 266 -13.99 12.41 -2.08
N MET A 267 -14.82 12.15 -3.10
CA MET A 267 -14.41 11.60 -4.39
C MET A 267 -15.00 12.42 -5.53
N GLU A 268 -14.15 12.88 -6.44
CA GLU A 268 -14.54 13.48 -7.71
C GLU A 268 -14.78 12.39 -8.77
N ASP A 269 -15.42 12.77 -9.87
CA ASP A 269 -15.68 11.88 -11.01
C ASP A 269 -14.42 11.18 -11.56
N ARG A 270 -13.24 11.79 -11.44
CA ARG A 270 -11.97 11.21 -11.92
C ARG A 270 -11.38 10.17 -10.96
N ASP A 271 -11.78 10.21 -9.69
CA ASP A 271 -11.23 9.36 -8.64
C ASP A 271 -11.82 7.93 -8.70
N TYR A 272 -12.91 7.75 -9.45
CA TYR A 272 -13.46 6.43 -9.79
C TYR A 272 -12.64 5.74 -10.88
N CYS A 273 -11.38 5.42 -10.57
CA CYS A 273 -10.44 4.68 -11.40
C CYS A 273 -10.28 3.22 -10.92
N TRP A 274 -9.31 2.48 -11.48
CA TRP A 274 -8.96 1.15 -10.97
C TRP A 274 -8.39 1.30 -9.55
N GLY A 275 -9.04 0.69 -8.57
CA GLY A 275 -8.68 0.85 -7.16
C GLY A 275 -9.26 2.13 -6.53
N SER A 276 -10.40 2.61 -7.01
CA SER A 276 -11.05 3.81 -6.45
C SER A 276 -11.38 3.70 -4.96
N ASN A 277 -11.60 2.50 -4.43
CA ASN A 277 -11.74 2.30 -2.99
C ASN A 277 -10.45 2.58 -2.22
N MET A 278 -9.28 2.36 -2.82
CA MET A 278 -8.00 2.82 -2.24
C MET A 278 -7.97 4.34 -2.16
N VAL A 279 -8.39 5.04 -3.23
CA VAL A 279 -8.45 6.51 -3.25
C VAL A 279 -9.38 7.03 -2.15
N LEU A 280 -10.59 6.46 -2.05
CA LEU A 280 -11.55 6.73 -0.98
C LEU A 280 -10.93 6.55 0.42
N LEU A 281 -10.25 5.42 0.63
CA LEU A 281 -9.63 5.08 1.90
C LEU A 281 -8.46 5.99 2.23
N LYS A 282 -7.60 6.34 1.26
CA LYS A 282 -6.52 7.33 1.43
C LYS A 282 -7.07 8.69 1.83
N HIS A 283 -8.18 9.14 1.24
CA HIS A 283 -8.83 10.39 1.67
C HIS A 283 -9.32 10.29 3.11
N GLY A 284 -9.83 9.12 3.53
CA GLY A 284 -10.10 8.79 4.93
C GLY A 284 -8.85 8.90 5.82
N MET A 285 -7.71 8.39 5.36
CA MET A 285 -6.43 8.51 6.09
C MET A 285 -6.03 9.98 6.28
N ILE A 286 -6.20 10.85 5.27
CA ILE A 286 -5.89 12.28 5.38
C ILE A 286 -6.70 12.91 6.52
N PHE A 287 -8.01 12.63 6.61
CA PHE A 287 -8.85 13.11 7.71
C PHE A 287 -8.40 12.59 9.08
N ALA A 288 -8.00 11.32 9.17
CA ALA A 288 -7.49 10.72 10.40
C ALA A 288 -6.13 11.31 10.82
N ILE A 289 -5.23 11.55 9.86
CA ILE A 289 -3.94 12.23 10.08
C ILE A 289 -4.18 13.64 10.61
N MET A 290 -5.13 14.38 10.04
CA MET A 290 -5.45 15.73 10.47
C MET A 290 -5.98 15.80 11.91
N ASP A 291 -6.90 14.92 12.30
CA ASP A 291 -7.34 14.84 13.69
C ASP A 291 -6.15 14.54 14.62
N ARG A 292 -5.24 13.65 14.20
CA ARG A 292 -4.07 13.31 15.02
C ARG A 292 -3.03 14.42 15.13
N LEU A 293 -2.83 15.20 14.05
CA LEU A 293 -1.83 16.26 13.97
C LEU A 293 -2.30 17.58 14.61
N TYR A 294 -3.59 17.88 14.56
CA TYR A 294 -4.17 19.16 15.02
C TYR A 294 -5.18 19.00 16.17
N SER A 295 -5.53 17.77 16.59
CA SER A 295 -6.58 17.50 17.59
C SER A 295 -7.96 18.06 17.20
N GLU A 296 -8.24 18.11 15.89
CA GLU A 296 -9.47 18.63 15.32
C GLU A 296 -10.48 17.52 15.06
N LYS A 297 -11.32 17.23 16.07
CA LYS A 297 -12.37 16.20 16.00
C LYS A 297 -13.38 16.40 14.87
N ALA A 298 -13.39 17.58 14.24
CA ALA A 298 -14.23 17.89 13.09
C ALA A 298 -14.00 16.93 11.90
N TYR A 299 -12.78 16.40 11.73
CA TYR A 299 -12.46 15.50 10.62
C TYR A 299 -12.98 14.06 10.80
N ARG A 300 -13.27 13.64 12.05
CA ARG A 300 -13.75 12.27 12.32
C ARG A 300 -15.01 11.90 11.53
N ARG A 301 -15.95 12.84 11.38
CA ARG A 301 -17.18 12.60 10.61
C ARG A 301 -16.90 12.32 9.13
N TYR A 302 -15.88 12.96 8.57
CA TYR A 302 -15.49 12.78 7.17
C TYR A 302 -14.74 11.48 6.96
N ALA A 303 -13.85 11.12 7.89
CA ALA A 303 -13.22 9.80 7.94
C ALA A 303 -14.27 8.68 8.03
N GLN A 304 -15.25 8.82 8.94
CA GLN A 304 -16.36 7.87 9.07
C GLN A 304 -17.16 7.74 7.78
N ALA A 305 -17.49 8.85 7.12
CA ALA A 305 -18.23 8.81 5.85
C ALA A 305 -17.48 8.00 4.77
N GLN A 306 -16.15 8.02 4.73
CA GLN A 306 -15.40 7.21 3.76
C GLN A 306 -15.53 5.71 4.08
N ALA A 307 -15.50 5.33 5.36
CA ALA A 307 -15.77 3.96 5.79
C ALA A 307 -17.23 3.55 5.51
N ASP A 308 -18.20 4.43 5.76
CA ASP A 308 -19.61 4.18 5.49
C ASP A 308 -19.85 3.92 3.99
N VAL A 309 -19.21 4.70 3.11
CA VAL A 309 -19.25 4.49 1.65
C VAL A 309 -18.67 3.13 1.29
N LEU A 310 -17.55 2.72 1.90
CA LEU A 310 -16.96 1.39 1.69
C LEU A 310 -17.92 0.26 2.11
N PHE A 311 -18.67 0.44 3.19
CA PHE A 311 -19.55 -0.58 3.77
C PHE A 311 -21.01 -0.55 3.28
N GLY A 312 -21.39 0.34 2.37
CA GLY A 312 -22.69 0.28 1.70
C GLY A 312 -23.44 1.60 1.56
N VAL A 313 -22.95 2.70 2.12
CA VAL A 313 -23.52 4.05 1.90
C VAL A 313 -23.02 4.60 0.57
N ASN A 314 -23.35 3.91 -0.52
CA ASN A 314 -22.96 4.27 -1.88
C ASN A 314 -24.11 4.04 -2.85
N ALA A 315 -23.94 4.50 -4.09
CA ALA A 315 -24.98 4.44 -5.12
C ALA A 315 -25.41 3.03 -5.55
N MET A 316 -24.67 2.00 -5.12
CA MET A 316 -24.95 0.58 -5.37
C MET A 316 -25.54 -0.11 -4.14
N GLY A 317 -25.49 0.51 -2.97
CA GLY A 317 -25.94 -0.07 -1.69
C GLY A 317 -25.11 -1.28 -1.25
N ILE A 318 -23.90 -1.45 -1.78
CA ILE A 318 -23.08 -2.66 -1.60
C ILE A 318 -21.88 -2.40 -0.69
N SER A 319 -21.57 -3.32 0.22
CA SER A 319 -20.25 -3.34 0.85
C SER A 319 -19.21 -3.84 -0.13
N TYR A 320 -18.14 -3.08 -0.29
CA TYR A 320 -16.98 -3.48 -1.09
C TYR A 320 -15.99 -4.37 -0.33
N VAL A 321 -16.39 -4.92 0.82
CA VAL A 321 -15.57 -5.80 1.64
C VAL A 321 -16.23 -7.18 1.72
N THR A 322 -15.50 -8.21 1.30
CA THR A 322 -16.02 -9.58 1.30
C THR A 322 -16.39 -10.03 2.71
N GLY A 323 -17.47 -10.81 2.84
CA GLY A 323 -17.95 -11.31 4.13
C GLY A 323 -18.56 -10.27 5.09
N ILE A 324 -18.51 -8.97 4.79
CA ILE A 324 -19.00 -7.90 5.67
C ILE A 324 -20.26 -7.24 5.09
N GLY A 325 -21.33 -7.15 5.88
CA GLY A 325 -22.57 -6.46 5.50
C GLY A 325 -23.65 -7.36 4.84
N GLY A 326 -24.88 -6.84 4.78
CA GLY A 326 -26.05 -7.59 4.27
C GLY A 326 -26.09 -7.73 2.75
N TYR A 327 -25.57 -6.75 2.01
CA TYR A 327 -25.34 -6.80 0.56
C TYR A 327 -23.90 -6.41 0.31
N ARG A 328 -23.09 -7.35 -0.17
CA ARG A 328 -21.62 -7.28 -0.16
C ARG A 328 -21.05 -7.92 -1.41
N CYS A 329 -19.84 -7.54 -1.81
CA CYS A 329 -19.11 -8.27 -2.85
C CYS A 329 -18.78 -9.68 -2.36
N ASN A 330 -18.95 -10.65 -3.25
CA ASN A 330 -18.75 -12.06 -2.96
C ASN A 330 -18.05 -12.81 -4.10
N TYR A 331 -17.89 -12.20 -5.27
CA TYR A 331 -17.22 -12.80 -6.42
C TYR A 331 -16.03 -11.94 -6.90
N PRO A 332 -15.03 -11.70 -6.03
CA PRO A 332 -13.84 -10.97 -6.43
C PRO A 332 -13.04 -11.72 -7.50
N HIS A 333 -12.26 -10.98 -8.30
CA HIS A 333 -11.21 -11.55 -9.15
C HIS A 333 -10.07 -12.05 -8.26
N LEU A 334 -10.28 -13.20 -7.59
CA LEU A 334 -9.36 -13.78 -6.62
C LEU A 334 -9.24 -15.28 -6.86
N ARG A 335 -8.03 -15.74 -7.21
CA ARG A 335 -7.81 -17.14 -7.61
C ARG A 335 -8.20 -18.16 -6.54
N PRO A 336 -7.76 -18.05 -5.26
CA PRO A 336 -8.15 -19.01 -4.22
C PRO A 336 -9.66 -19.07 -4.00
N ALA A 337 -10.32 -17.91 -3.88
CA ALA A 337 -11.77 -17.84 -3.62
C ALA A 337 -12.64 -18.33 -4.78
N TYR A 338 -12.10 -18.38 -6.01
CA TYR A 338 -12.79 -19.03 -7.13
C TYR A 338 -12.49 -20.53 -7.19
N ALA A 339 -11.23 -20.91 -6.92
CA ALA A 339 -10.75 -22.27 -7.10
C ALA A 339 -11.17 -23.23 -5.97
N ASP A 340 -11.40 -22.73 -4.76
CA ASP A 340 -11.86 -23.53 -3.62
C ASP A 340 -13.30 -24.05 -3.77
N GLY A 341 -14.11 -23.43 -4.64
CA GLY A 341 -15.51 -23.78 -4.88
C GLY A 341 -16.44 -23.48 -3.71
N ILE A 342 -16.04 -22.61 -2.78
CA ILE A 342 -16.81 -22.22 -1.61
C ILE A 342 -17.69 -21.00 -1.97
N ASP A 343 -18.99 -21.10 -1.73
CA ASP A 343 -19.94 -20.02 -2.04
C ASP A 343 -19.64 -18.72 -1.26
N GLU A 344 -19.18 -18.84 -0.01
CA GLU A 344 -18.78 -17.70 0.81
C GLU A 344 -17.31 -17.37 0.55
N CYS A 345 -17.06 -16.19 -0.02
CA CYS A 345 -15.69 -15.73 -0.26
C CYS A 345 -14.93 -15.51 1.05
N ILE A 346 -13.60 -15.70 1.00
CA ILE A 346 -12.66 -15.32 2.06
C ILE A 346 -13.00 -13.90 2.55
N PRO A 347 -13.32 -13.70 3.84
CA PRO A 347 -13.82 -12.43 4.36
C PRO A 347 -12.72 -11.38 4.54
N GLY A 348 -13.13 -10.11 4.59
CA GLY A 348 -12.25 -8.98 4.92
C GLY A 348 -11.44 -8.43 3.74
N MET A 349 -11.65 -8.89 2.51
CA MET A 349 -10.92 -8.43 1.33
C MET A 349 -11.57 -7.18 0.76
N VAL A 350 -10.80 -6.10 0.60
CA VAL A 350 -11.27 -4.84 0.01
C VAL A 350 -11.18 -4.92 -1.50
N SER A 351 -12.35 -4.82 -2.15
CA SER A 351 -12.46 -4.75 -3.60
C SER A 351 -11.94 -3.42 -4.15
N GLY A 352 -11.43 -3.44 -5.38
CA GLY A 352 -10.96 -2.23 -6.09
C GLY A 352 -12.03 -1.15 -6.24
N GLY A 353 -13.29 -1.54 -6.38
CA GLY A 353 -14.43 -0.64 -6.40
C GLY A 353 -14.75 -0.05 -7.78
N PRO A 354 -15.64 0.94 -7.83
CA PRO A 354 -16.14 1.46 -9.10
C PRO A 354 -15.05 2.10 -9.96
N ASN A 355 -14.99 1.72 -11.24
CA ASN A 355 -14.04 2.28 -12.19
C ASN A 355 -14.78 2.73 -13.45
N ARG A 356 -14.74 4.04 -13.73
CA ARG A 356 -15.45 4.66 -14.86
C ARG A 356 -14.86 4.31 -16.23
N THR A 357 -13.64 3.82 -16.26
CA THR A 357 -12.91 3.38 -17.46
C THR A 357 -12.36 1.97 -17.21
N PRO A 358 -13.23 0.94 -17.15
CA PRO A 358 -12.77 -0.42 -16.92
C PRO A 358 -11.78 -0.86 -18.00
N ALA A 359 -10.77 -1.63 -17.61
CA ALA A 359 -9.72 -2.11 -18.51
C ALA A 359 -10.11 -3.45 -19.16
N ASP A 360 -10.83 -4.30 -18.43
CA ASP A 360 -11.19 -5.65 -18.85
C ASP A 360 -12.45 -5.71 -19.75
N SER A 361 -12.51 -6.74 -20.60
CA SER A 361 -13.57 -6.92 -21.59
C SER A 361 -14.93 -7.20 -20.96
N GLU A 362 -14.97 -7.94 -19.85
CA GLU A 362 -16.21 -8.31 -19.17
C GLU A 362 -16.85 -7.09 -18.47
N ALA A 363 -16.05 -6.28 -17.77
CA ALA A 363 -16.50 -5.02 -17.19
C ALA A 363 -16.98 -4.05 -18.27
N LYS A 364 -16.30 -3.94 -19.42
CA LYS A 364 -16.78 -3.13 -20.56
C LYS A 364 -18.11 -3.61 -21.12
N ARG A 365 -18.42 -4.90 -21.02
CA ARG A 365 -19.71 -5.48 -21.45
C ARG A 365 -20.83 -5.16 -20.46
N ILE A 366 -20.53 -5.18 -19.16
CA ILE A 366 -21.51 -4.94 -18.08
C ILE A 366 -21.76 -3.44 -17.88
N ILE A 367 -20.69 -2.64 -17.81
CA ILE A 367 -20.75 -1.19 -17.56
C ILE A 367 -21.01 -0.45 -18.88
N LYS A 368 -22.24 0.01 -19.05
CA LYS A 368 -22.65 0.73 -20.26
C LYS A 368 -22.10 2.16 -20.28
N ALA A 369 -21.84 2.69 -21.47
CA ALA A 369 -21.48 4.09 -21.64
C ALA A 369 -22.52 5.02 -21.00
N GLY A 370 -22.06 6.05 -20.28
CA GLY A 370 -22.92 6.99 -19.56
C GLY A 370 -23.38 6.51 -18.18
N THR A 371 -22.96 5.32 -17.72
CA THR A 371 -23.16 4.90 -16.32
C THR A 371 -22.45 5.91 -15.40
N PRO A 372 -23.13 6.46 -14.37
CA PRO A 372 -22.50 7.37 -13.41
C PRO A 372 -21.29 6.71 -12.72
N PRO A 373 -20.18 7.42 -12.45
CA PRO A 373 -18.93 6.81 -11.98
C PRO A 373 -19.05 5.89 -10.75
N MET A 374 -19.78 6.31 -9.70
CA MET A 374 -20.00 5.49 -8.49
C MET A 374 -20.82 4.21 -8.76
N LYS A 375 -21.50 4.11 -9.91
CA LYS A 375 -22.26 2.92 -10.34
C LYS A 375 -21.47 2.01 -11.29
N CYS A 376 -20.24 2.37 -11.65
CA CYS A 376 -19.39 1.58 -12.55
C CYS A 376 -18.73 0.40 -11.82
N PHE A 377 -19.52 -0.47 -11.21
CA PHE A 377 -19.06 -1.63 -10.45
C PHE A 377 -19.89 -2.88 -10.79
N ALA A 378 -19.25 -4.05 -10.77
CA ALA A 378 -19.92 -5.33 -10.90
C ALA A 378 -19.23 -6.37 -10.01
N ASP A 379 -20.00 -7.10 -9.23
CA ASP A 379 -19.50 -8.22 -8.42
C ASP A 379 -19.40 -9.47 -9.29
N ASN A 380 -18.28 -9.59 -10.01
CA ASN A 380 -18.05 -10.64 -10.99
C ASN A 380 -16.55 -10.96 -11.09
N VAL A 381 -16.22 -12.25 -10.98
CA VAL A 381 -14.83 -12.75 -11.05
C VAL A 381 -14.12 -12.37 -12.36
N GLY A 382 -14.84 -12.18 -13.46
CA GLY A 382 -14.27 -11.75 -14.74
C GLY A 382 -13.85 -10.27 -14.80
N CYS A 383 -14.18 -9.47 -13.78
CA CYS A 383 -14.00 -8.01 -13.78
C CYS A 383 -12.82 -7.55 -12.91
N TYR A 384 -11.57 -7.86 -13.28
CA TYR A 384 -10.40 -7.48 -12.48
C TYR A 384 -10.29 -5.96 -12.24
N SER A 385 -10.68 -5.12 -13.22
CA SER A 385 -10.54 -3.67 -13.09
C SER A 385 -11.63 -3.00 -12.24
N LEU A 386 -12.61 -3.80 -11.76
CA LEU A 386 -13.68 -3.39 -10.85
C LEU A 386 -13.60 -4.11 -9.50
N ASN A 387 -13.28 -5.41 -9.51
CA ASN A 387 -13.54 -6.31 -8.38
C ASN A 387 -12.37 -7.26 -8.06
N GLU A 388 -11.14 -6.93 -8.46
CA GLU A 388 -9.95 -7.56 -7.87
C GLU A 388 -9.80 -7.13 -6.39
N ILE A 389 -8.78 -7.66 -5.72
CA ILE A 389 -8.36 -7.30 -4.36
C ILE A 389 -6.87 -7.00 -4.37
N THR A 390 -6.33 -6.29 -3.38
CA THR A 390 -4.87 -6.26 -3.14
C THR A 390 -4.53 -5.82 -1.72
N ILE A 391 -3.36 -6.25 -1.25
CA ILE A 391 -2.75 -5.86 0.03
C ILE A 391 -2.74 -4.34 0.25
N TYR A 392 -2.48 -3.54 -0.80
CA TYR A 392 -2.43 -2.08 -0.69
C TYR A 392 -3.80 -1.39 -0.80
N TRP A 393 -4.89 -2.14 -1.04
CA TRP A 393 -6.27 -1.67 -0.87
C TRP A 393 -6.81 -2.00 0.52
N ASN A 394 -6.41 -3.15 1.08
CA ASN A 394 -6.71 -3.52 2.46
C ASN A 394 -5.98 -2.65 3.49
N SER A 395 -4.70 -2.34 3.26
CA SER A 395 -3.87 -1.62 4.23
C SER A 395 -4.36 -0.20 4.61
N PRO A 396 -4.86 0.68 3.71
CA PRO A 396 -5.44 1.95 4.14
C PRO A 396 -6.78 1.76 4.86
N ALA A 397 -7.52 0.66 4.64
CA ALA A 397 -8.69 0.31 5.45
C ALA A 397 -8.28 -0.03 6.89
N VAL A 398 -7.22 -0.82 7.07
CA VAL A 398 -6.67 -1.12 8.42
C VAL A 398 -6.30 0.18 9.14
N PHE A 399 -5.61 1.10 8.49
CA PHE A 399 -5.28 2.41 9.05
C PHE A 399 -6.53 3.20 9.49
N LEU A 400 -7.51 3.33 8.58
CA LEU A 400 -8.70 4.12 8.82
C LEU A 400 -9.57 3.52 9.94
N LEU A 401 -9.73 2.20 9.95
CA LEU A 401 -10.52 1.49 10.96
C LEU A 401 -9.83 1.51 12.33
N ALA A 402 -8.50 1.47 12.38
CA ALA A 402 -7.76 1.66 13.63
C ALA A 402 -8.10 3.03 14.25
N TYR A 403 -8.11 4.10 13.47
CA TYR A 403 -8.52 5.42 13.93
C TYR A 403 -9.99 5.49 14.39
N LEU A 404 -10.90 4.89 13.63
CA LEU A 404 -12.34 4.91 13.94
C LEU A 404 -12.72 4.00 15.12
N SER A 405 -11.85 3.09 15.54
CA SER A 405 -12.05 2.24 16.73
C SER A 405 -11.77 2.95 18.06
N LEU A 406 -11.14 4.14 18.02
CA LEU A 406 -10.75 4.93 19.20
C LEU A 406 -11.88 5.72 19.85
#